data_AF-A0A5K3FBJ5-F1
#
_entry.id   AF-A0A5K3FBJ5-F1
#
_cell.length_a   1.000
_cell.length_b   1.000
_cell.length_c   1.000
_cell.angle_alpha   90.00
_cell.angle_beta   90.00
_cell.angle_gamma   90.00
#
_symmetry.space_group_name_H-M   'P 1'
#
loop_
_entity.id
_entity.type
_entity.pdbx_description
1 polymer ?
#
loop_
_entity_poly.entity_id
_entity_poly.type
_entity_poly.pdbx_seq_one_letter_code
_entity_poly.pdbx_strand_id
1 'polypeptide(L)'
;MWTYFVLVFLLWDVDADELTYQMTAGNYPPNVDEIYGDWSEWSQCERTQCIERRIRECRESSFVKPIRNSLLYSTCPYQFIVEYRRCIDPSLCLFSDTSSIINTFADTCGIRYALPPQTMTKIFGGQTSTPHSWPWVAGLYFDAVWMRKHRRVEHPFCGASLVAPRHLVTAAHCISNLSAQFPLGRPFRFADFLPFSIKARLGDHSRVRHEPWQVDIPVETATIHERYRPDKPHYGYDVAILTLANSPYLSQAIYPVCVPTFNTELPQGTKCYAAGWGNTRPVVKKKGSRTARSNPLNLLEVDLRLASFAKCSLYINRLIKGVHICAGEPGKDTCTGDSGGGLFCQNPANGRWLLYGVTSFGSARGCGHYASVYTSIPGVSKWIHNNVR
;
A
#
# COMPACT_ATOMS: atom_id res chain seq x y z
N MET A 1 41.34 1.38 -11.61
CA MET A 1 40.25 0.50 -12.11
C MET A 1 39.66 -0.14 -10.85
N TRP A 2 38.57 0.33 -10.26
CA TRP A 2 37.23 0.50 -10.82
C TRP A 2 36.48 1.68 -10.20
N THR A 3 35.77 2.40 -11.06
CA THR A 3 34.80 3.48 -10.83
C THR A 3 33.47 2.98 -10.29
N TYR A 4 32.86 3.70 -9.33
CA TYR A 4 31.42 3.93 -9.32
C TYR A 4 31.12 5.36 -8.84
N PHE A 5 30.60 6.16 -9.77
CA PHE A 5 29.87 7.41 -9.53
C PHE A 5 28.44 7.07 -9.11
N VAL A 6 27.81 7.85 -8.21
CA VAL A 6 26.59 8.65 -8.48
C VAL A 6 26.51 9.79 -7.45
N LEU A 7 26.69 11.03 -7.94
CA LEU A 7 26.16 12.27 -7.34
C LEU A 7 24.66 12.34 -7.60
N VAL A 8 23.84 12.80 -6.64
CA VAL A 8 22.78 13.83 -6.85
C VAL A 8 22.53 14.57 -5.53
N PHE A 9 22.75 15.88 -5.54
CA PHE A 9 22.27 16.88 -4.57
C PHE A 9 20.83 17.34 -4.92
N LEU A 10 20.10 17.85 -3.90
CA LEU A 10 19.16 19.00 -3.89
C LEU A 10 18.17 18.77 -2.73
N LEU A 11 18.38 19.35 -1.53
CA LEU A 11 17.99 20.68 -1.03
C LEU A 11 16.47 20.88 -0.78
N TRP A 12 16.13 20.87 0.53
CA TRP A 12 15.19 21.73 1.30
C TRP A 12 13.67 21.54 1.16
N ASP A 13 13.03 20.97 2.19
CA ASP A 13 12.13 21.68 3.12
C ASP A 13 11.93 20.83 4.39
N VAL A 14 12.33 21.35 5.55
CA VAL A 14 12.48 20.58 6.80
C VAL A 14 11.16 20.54 7.57
N ASP A 15 10.34 19.52 7.31
CA ASP A 15 9.26 19.13 8.23
C ASP A 15 9.83 18.32 9.40
N ALA A 16 9.23 18.46 10.59
CA ALA A 16 9.72 17.92 11.86
C ALA A 16 10.02 16.40 11.90
N ASP A 17 9.56 15.63 10.90
CA ASP A 17 9.81 14.20 10.77
C ASP A 17 11.09 13.86 9.97
N GLU A 18 11.73 14.82 9.27
CA GLU A 18 13.07 14.62 8.64
C GLU A 18 14.22 14.57 9.67
N LEU A 19 13.99 14.98 10.92
CA LEU A 19 15.00 15.00 11.98
C LEU A 19 15.23 13.64 12.64
N THR A 20 14.44 12.64 12.27
CA THR A 20 14.44 11.28 12.84
C THR A 20 14.61 10.23 11.77
N TYR A 21 15.57 9.32 11.93
CA TYR A 21 15.72 8.15 11.06
C TYR A 21 15.39 6.86 11.77
N GLN A 22 14.56 6.03 11.11
CA GLN A 22 14.14 4.73 11.61
C GLN A 22 15.19 3.68 11.24
N MET A 23 15.81 3.07 12.25
CA MET A 23 16.76 1.98 12.05
C MET A 23 16.16 0.65 12.49
N THR A 24 16.24 -0.36 11.62
CA THR A 24 16.05 -1.77 12.00
C THR A 24 17.34 -2.31 12.60
N ALA A 25 17.23 -3.18 13.60
CA ALA A 25 18.37 -3.76 14.31
C ALA A 25 19.39 -4.36 13.32
N GLY A 26 20.62 -3.84 13.32
CA GLY A 26 21.75 -4.36 12.54
C GLY A 26 22.26 -3.49 11.38
N ASN A 27 21.59 -2.37 11.05
CA ASN A 27 22.03 -1.45 9.98
C ASN A 27 22.55 -0.11 10.52
N TYR A 28 23.46 -0.17 11.50
CA TYR A 28 24.09 1.02 12.06
C TYR A 28 25.28 1.47 11.19
N PRO A 29 25.49 2.78 10.97
CA PRO A 29 26.77 3.26 10.46
C PRO A 29 27.88 2.82 11.45
N PRO A 30 29.07 2.44 10.95
CA PRO A 30 30.09 1.75 11.75
C PRO A 30 30.65 2.56 12.93
N ASN A 31 30.31 3.85 13.01
CA ASN A 31 30.76 4.83 14.01
C ASN A 31 29.59 5.40 14.86
N VAL A 32 28.41 4.77 14.83
CA VAL A 32 27.19 5.35 15.41
C VAL A 32 27.31 5.67 16.91
N ASP A 33 28.09 4.88 17.65
CA ASP A 33 28.29 5.05 19.09
C ASP A 33 29.26 6.20 19.42
N GLU A 34 30.07 6.64 18.45
CA GLU A 34 30.97 7.78 18.58
C GLU A 34 30.26 9.12 18.38
N ILE A 35 29.23 9.15 17.52
CA ILE A 35 28.54 10.39 17.10
C ILE A 35 27.18 10.62 17.77
N TYR A 36 26.51 9.57 18.26
CA TYR A 36 25.27 9.70 19.05
C TYR A 36 25.53 9.47 20.54
N GLY A 37 24.69 10.07 21.38
CA GLY A 37 24.70 9.88 22.82
C GLY A 37 24.21 8.48 23.22
N ASP A 38 24.06 8.29 24.53
CA ASP A 38 23.52 7.05 25.08
C ASP A 38 22.05 6.86 24.68
N TRP A 39 21.63 5.60 24.63
CA TRP A 39 20.24 5.26 24.43
C TRP A 39 19.39 5.72 25.61
N SER A 40 18.23 6.30 25.31
CA SER A 40 17.17 6.47 26.30
C SER A 40 16.70 5.12 26.84
N GLU A 41 16.04 5.16 27.99
CA GLU A 41 15.21 4.04 28.41
C GLU A 41 14.15 3.71 27.35
N TRP A 42 13.73 2.45 27.35
CA TRP A 42 12.63 2.01 26.50
C TRP A 42 11.32 2.67 26.93
N SER A 43 10.54 3.10 25.95
CA SER A 43 9.18 3.60 26.18
C SER A 43 8.30 2.51 26.77
N GLN A 44 7.15 2.92 27.31
CA GLN A 44 6.05 1.98 27.57
C GLN A 44 5.61 1.29 26.27
N CYS A 45 5.03 0.10 26.41
CA CYS A 45 4.51 -0.69 25.30
C CYS A 45 3.41 0.06 24.55
N GLU A 46 3.65 0.35 23.28
CA GLU A 46 2.62 0.82 22.36
C GLU A 46 1.71 -0.36 21.99
N ARG A 47 0.55 -0.40 22.62
CA ARG A 47 -0.37 -1.56 22.60
C ARG A 47 -0.88 -1.91 21.19
N THR A 48 -0.95 -0.94 20.29
CA THR A 48 -1.48 -1.04 18.92
C THR A 48 -0.52 -1.71 17.94
N GLN A 49 0.77 -1.37 18.04
CA GLN A 49 1.84 -1.96 17.22
C GLN A 49 2.62 -3.07 17.94
N CYS A 50 2.40 -3.20 19.26
CA CYS A 50 3.12 -4.09 20.16
C CYS A 50 4.64 -3.88 20.14
N ILE A 51 5.04 -2.61 20.22
CA ILE A 51 6.44 -2.22 20.21
C ILE A 51 6.76 -1.27 21.37
N GLU A 52 8.01 -1.30 21.77
CA GLU A 52 8.64 -0.28 22.60
C GLU A 52 9.69 0.41 21.73
N ARG A 53 9.94 1.70 21.99
CA ARG A 53 10.96 2.47 21.29
C ARG A 53 11.92 3.12 22.26
N ARG A 54 13.15 3.31 21.82
CA ARG A 54 14.13 4.17 22.49
C ARG A 54 14.85 5.02 21.47
N ILE A 55 15.38 6.14 21.91
CA ILE A 55 16.04 7.11 21.04
C ILE A 55 17.43 7.41 21.56
N ARG A 56 18.30 7.87 20.68
CA ARG A 56 19.50 8.60 21.08
C ARG A 56 19.66 9.82 20.20
N GLU A 57 20.15 10.90 20.80
CA GLU A 57 20.33 12.19 20.17
C GLU A 57 21.78 12.33 19.69
N CYS A 58 21.98 13.06 18.60
CA CYS A 58 23.31 13.39 18.13
C CYS A 58 24.04 14.22 19.20
N ARG A 59 25.30 13.87 19.50
CA ARG A 59 26.10 14.58 20.52
C ARG A 59 26.36 16.03 20.16
N GLU A 60 26.47 16.31 18.86
CA GLU A 60 26.69 17.65 18.33
C GLU A 60 25.56 18.04 17.39
N SER A 61 25.21 19.31 17.29
CA SER A 61 24.21 19.81 16.33
C SER A 61 24.70 19.79 14.86
N SER A 62 25.57 18.84 14.52
CA SER A 62 26.13 18.60 13.18
C SER A 62 25.08 18.20 12.14
N PHE A 63 23.91 17.71 12.56
CA PHE A 63 22.77 17.39 11.71
C PHE A 63 22.20 18.60 10.94
N VAL A 64 22.49 19.83 11.38
CA VAL A 64 22.09 21.05 10.66
C VAL A 64 23.06 21.43 9.53
N LYS A 65 24.22 20.76 9.43
CA LYS A 65 25.27 21.08 8.45
C LYS A 65 25.11 20.21 7.19
N PRO A 66 25.24 20.79 5.99
CA PRO A 66 25.25 20.01 4.75
C PRO A 66 26.39 18.99 4.75
N ILE A 67 26.07 17.71 4.55
CA ILE A 67 27.07 16.64 4.43
C ILE A 67 27.77 16.80 3.07
N ARG A 68 28.92 17.48 3.07
CA ARG A 68 29.69 17.76 1.83
C ARG A 68 30.44 16.54 1.29
N ASN A 69 30.60 15.49 2.09
CA ASN A 69 31.29 14.26 1.72
C ASN A 69 30.69 13.07 2.48
N SER A 70 30.25 12.01 1.79
CA SER A 70 29.63 10.81 2.38
C SER A 70 30.63 9.90 3.14
N LEU A 71 31.87 10.37 3.34
CA LEU A 71 32.97 9.66 3.98
C LEU A 71 33.36 10.27 5.34
N LEU A 72 32.66 11.31 5.80
CA LEU A 72 32.91 11.91 7.11
C LEU A 72 32.14 11.14 8.19
N TYR A 73 32.85 10.25 8.88
CA TYR A 73 32.40 9.50 10.05
C TYR A 73 32.24 10.37 11.33
N SER A 74 31.99 11.68 11.21
CA SER A 74 31.89 12.58 12.36
C SER A 74 30.68 13.50 12.35
N THR A 75 29.82 13.41 11.33
CA THR A 75 28.60 14.20 11.23
C THR A 75 27.37 13.31 11.34
N CYS A 76 26.44 13.69 12.21
CA CYS A 76 25.16 12.99 12.30
C CYS A 76 24.29 13.30 11.09
N PRO A 77 23.76 12.28 10.40
CA PRO A 77 22.80 12.50 9.34
C PRO A 77 21.43 12.96 9.85
N TYR A 78 21.10 12.71 11.12
CA TYR A 78 19.81 13.03 11.74
C TYR A 78 20.01 13.56 13.15
N GLN A 79 19.03 14.31 13.68
CA GLN A 79 19.08 14.75 15.07
C GLN A 79 18.91 13.57 16.03
N PHE A 80 17.99 12.67 15.70
CA PHE A 80 17.69 11.48 16.48
C PHE A 80 17.74 10.23 15.62
N ILE A 81 18.17 9.13 16.24
CA ILE A 81 17.95 7.79 15.72
C ILE A 81 17.12 6.99 16.71
N VAL A 82 16.22 6.19 16.15
CA VAL A 82 15.22 5.43 16.92
C VAL A 82 15.46 3.95 16.74
N GLU A 83 15.45 3.22 17.84
CA GLU A 83 15.45 1.76 17.86
C GLU A 83 14.12 1.26 18.43
N TYR A 84 13.64 0.16 17.87
CA TYR A 84 12.39 -0.47 18.25
C TYR A 84 12.65 -1.92 18.68
N ARG A 85 11.85 -2.39 19.63
CA ARG A 85 11.74 -3.81 19.98
C ARG A 85 10.28 -4.19 20.18
N ARG A 86 9.99 -5.48 20.19
CA ARG A 86 8.66 -5.94 20.63
C ARG A 86 8.49 -5.70 22.13
N CYS A 87 7.26 -5.43 22.54
CA CYS A 87 6.95 -5.30 23.96
C CYS A 87 7.42 -6.53 24.74
N ILE A 88 8.05 -6.31 25.90
CA ILE A 88 8.52 -7.40 26.77
C ILE A 88 7.36 -8.25 27.24
N ASP A 89 6.22 -7.61 27.51
CA ASP A 89 4.96 -8.26 27.89
C ASP A 89 3.95 -8.20 26.72
N PRO A 90 3.79 -9.29 25.94
CA PRO A 90 2.83 -9.35 24.85
C PRO A 90 1.37 -9.23 25.28
N SER A 91 1.05 -9.42 26.58
CA SER A 91 -0.32 -9.30 27.09
C SER A 91 -0.82 -7.85 27.11
N LEU A 92 0.11 -6.88 27.09
CA LEU A 92 -0.21 -5.46 26.97
C LEU A 92 -0.69 -5.10 25.57
N CYS A 93 -0.42 -5.94 24.57
CA CYS A 93 -0.74 -5.68 23.19
C CYS A 93 -2.19 -6.01 22.86
N LEU A 94 -2.82 -5.19 22.01
CA LEU A 94 -4.23 -5.32 21.61
C LEU A 94 -4.41 -6.42 20.54
N PHE A 95 -3.93 -7.64 20.81
CA PHE A 95 -4.08 -8.79 19.92
C PHE A 95 -5.31 -9.67 20.22
N SER A 96 -5.99 -9.47 21.36
CA SER A 96 -6.97 -10.44 21.86
C SER A 96 -8.43 -10.00 21.84
N ASP A 97 -8.74 -8.70 21.72
CA ASP A 97 -10.14 -8.28 21.68
C ASP A 97 -10.68 -8.35 20.24
N THR A 98 -11.33 -9.48 19.96
CA THR A 98 -11.93 -9.85 18.66
C THR A 98 -13.08 -8.94 18.20
N SER A 99 -13.26 -7.79 18.85
CA SER A 99 -14.16 -6.71 18.45
C SER A 99 -13.36 -5.58 17.76
N SER A 100 -12.80 -5.96 16.61
CA SER A 100 -12.37 -5.09 15.50
C SER A 100 -11.17 -4.17 15.81
N ILE A 101 -9.95 -4.67 15.57
CA ILE A 101 -8.74 -3.85 15.45
C ILE A 101 -8.95 -2.65 14.51
N ILE A 102 -9.79 -2.80 13.47
CA ILE A 102 -10.17 -1.70 12.57
C ILE A 102 -10.88 -0.57 13.34
N ASN A 103 -11.72 -0.89 14.34
CA ASN A 103 -12.38 0.11 15.18
C ASN A 103 -11.36 0.86 16.04
N THR A 104 -10.34 0.19 16.57
CA THR A 104 -9.24 0.83 17.31
C THR A 104 -8.50 1.87 16.46
N PHE A 105 -8.32 1.58 15.16
CA PHE A 105 -7.67 2.51 14.22
C PHE A 105 -8.66 3.46 13.54
N ALA A 106 -9.96 3.38 13.82
CA ALA A 106 -10.96 4.22 13.17
C ALA A 106 -10.67 5.71 13.36
N ASP A 107 -10.04 6.07 14.49
CA ASP A 107 -9.69 7.45 14.86
C ASP A 107 -8.37 7.97 14.32
N THR A 108 -7.50 7.12 13.79
CA THR A 108 -6.19 7.55 13.28
C THR A 108 -5.98 7.19 11.82
N CYS A 109 -6.80 6.31 11.25
CA CYS A 109 -6.72 5.88 9.85
C CYS A 109 -6.97 7.01 8.84
N GLY A 110 -6.57 6.77 7.58
CA GLY A 110 -7.00 7.59 6.45
C GLY A 110 -6.44 9.02 6.47
N ILE A 111 -5.32 9.25 7.14
CA ILE A 111 -4.61 10.53 7.15
C ILE A 111 -3.63 10.55 5.98
N ARG A 112 -3.81 11.52 5.08
CA ARG A 112 -2.93 11.73 3.92
C ARG A 112 -2.04 12.95 4.18
N TYR A 113 -0.75 12.72 4.41
CA TYR A 113 0.26 13.78 4.47
C TYR A 113 0.59 14.19 3.03
N ALA A 114 -0.10 15.20 2.53
CA ALA A 114 0.23 15.83 1.26
C ALA A 114 0.76 17.24 1.55
N LEU A 115 2.02 17.50 1.21
CA LEU A 115 2.57 18.85 1.16
C LEU A 115 1.66 19.74 0.26
N PRO A 116 1.49 21.04 0.58
CA PRO A 116 0.59 21.91 -0.14
C PRO A 116 0.94 21.94 -1.64
N PRO A 117 -0.07 22.06 -2.52
CA PRO A 117 0.10 21.80 -3.95
C PRO A 117 0.98 22.88 -4.59
N GLN A 118 2.19 22.50 -5.01
CA GLN A 118 2.85 23.21 -6.10
C GLN A 118 2.01 22.95 -7.36
N THR A 119 1.47 24.03 -7.91
CA THR A 119 0.66 24.09 -9.13
C THR A 119 1.23 23.18 -10.22
N MET A 120 0.51 22.13 -10.62
CA MET A 120 0.79 21.43 -11.87
C MET A 120 -0.49 21.08 -12.64
N THR A 121 -0.44 21.43 -13.92
CA THR A 121 -1.47 21.36 -14.94
C THR A 121 -1.69 19.93 -15.46
N LYS A 122 -2.96 19.53 -15.42
CA LYS A 122 -3.68 18.37 -15.99
C LYS A 122 -3.23 17.93 -17.40
N ILE A 123 -2.76 16.67 -17.61
CA ILE A 123 -2.80 15.96 -18.92
C ILE A 123 -2.98 14.42 -18.71
N PHE A 124 -3.65 13.76 -19.66
CA PHE A 124 -4.27 12.42 -19.74
C PHE A 124 -3.66 11.21 -18.97
N GLY A 125 -4.53 10.54 -18.17
CA GLY A 125 -4.42 9.14 -17.71
C GLY A 125 -4.11 8.93 -16.21
N GLY A 126 -3.25 9.76 -15.65
CA GLY A 126 -2.76 9.68 -14.26
C GLY A 126 -1.45 10.47 -14.14
N GLN A 127 -1.09 10.92 -12.95
CA GLN A 127 0.14 11.67 -12.68
C GLN A 127 1.04 10.91 -11.71
N THR A 128 2.34 11.17 -11.73
CA THR A 128 3.20 10.68 -10.64
C THR A 128 2.71 11.24 -9.33
N SER A 129 2.42 10.37 -8.38
CA SER A 129 2.01 10.76 -7.03
C SER A 129 3.14 11.51 -6.34
N THR A 130 2.81 12.40 -5.41
CA THR A 130 3.82 12.88 -4.47
C THR A 130 4.33 11.67 -3.66
N PRO A 131 5.66 11.47 -3.51
CA PRO A 131 6.20 10.38 -2.71
C PRO A 131 5.49 10.25 -1.36
N HIS A 132 5.15 9.03 -0.98
CA HIS A 132 4.52 8.69 0.30
C HIS A 132 3.13 9.30 0.56
N SER A 133 2.53 10.01 -0.41
CA SER A 133 1.19 10.58 -0.28
C SER A 133 0.04 9.55 -0.29
N TRP A 134 0.33 8.25 -0.42
CA TRP A 134 -0.63 7.16 -0.32
C TRP A 134 -0.10 6.07 0.60
N PRO A 135 -0.02 6.31 1.92
CA PRO A 135 0.78 5.50 2.85
C PRO A 135 0.21 4.10 3.11
N TRP A 136 -1.02 3.85 2.68
CA TRP A 136 -1.67 2.55 2.75
C TRP A 136 -1.48 1.70 1.48
N VAL A 137 -0.94 2.25 0.39
CA VAL A 137 -0.77 1.50 -0.86
C VAL A 137 0.36 0.49 -0.72
N ALA A 138 0.07 -0.76 -1.06
CA ALA A 138 1.04 -1.84 -1.07
C ALA A 138 1.08 -2.54 -2.44
N GLY A 139 2.27 -2.99 -2.85
CA GLY A 139 2.46 -3.85 -4.01
C GLY A 139 2.67 -5.30 -3.60
N LEU A 140 2.04 -6.26 -4.28
CA LEU A 140 2.23 -7.69 -4.06
C LEU A 140 3.23 -8.27 -5.08
N TYR A 141 4.24 -8.96 -4.56
CA TYR A 141 5.33 -9.52 -5.35
C TYR A 141 5.53 -11.01 -5.03
N PHE A 142 5.96 -11.78 -6.02
CA PHE A 142 6.56 -13.09 -5.76
C PHE A 142 7.94 -12.88 -5.15
N ASP A 143 8.30 -13.69 -4.17
CA ASP A 143 9.61 -13.59 -3.52
C ASP A 143 10.77 -13.91 -4.49
N ALA A 144 11.91 -13.25 -4.26
CA ALA A 144 13.05 -13.14 -5.15
C ALA A 144 13.70 -14.50 -5.49
N VAL A 145 13.54 -15.51 -4.64
CA VAL A 145 14.04 -16.88 -4.90
C VAL A 145 13.42 -17.46 -6.19
N TRP A 146 12.15 -17.16 -6.47
CA TRP A 146 11.47 -17.60 -7.69
C TRP A 146 11.82 -16.73 -8.91
N MET A 147 12.10 -15.44 -8.70
CA MET A 147 12.29 -14.44 -9.76
C MET A 147 13.71 -14.40 -10.34
N ARG A 148 14.71 -14.99 -9.66
CA ARG A 148 16.13 -15.05 -10.11
C ARG A 148 16.33 -15.61 -11.52
N LYS A 149 15.31 -16.24 -12.11
CA LYS A 149 15.38 -16.86 -13.42
C LYS A 149 14.84 -15.99 -14.58
N HIS A 150 14.11 -14.88 -14.35
CA HIS A 150 13.34 -14.24 -15.45
C HIS A 150 13.14 -12.71 -15.51
N ARG A 151 13.60 -11.84 -14.58
CA ARG A 151 13.40 -10.36 -14.70
C ARG A 151 14.52 -9.48 -14.10
N ARG A 152 14.79 -8.32 -14.73
CA ARG A 152 15.75 -7.29 -14.27
C ARG A 152 15.17 -6.29 -13.26
N VAL A 153 13.85 -6.10 -13.23
CA VAL A 153 13.15 -5.19 -12.30
C VAL A 153 11.88 -5.91 -11.81
N GLU A 154 11.71 -5.99 -10.49
CA GLU A 154 10.50 -6.54 -9.87
C GLU A 154 9.28 -5.65 -10.23
N HIS A 155 8.15 -6.29 -10.53
CA HIS A 155 6.89 -5.58 -10.84
C HIS A 155 5.77 -6.27 -10.06
N PRO A 156 4.92 -5.50 -9.35
CA PRO A 156 3.88 -6.09 -8.54
C PRO A 156 2.85 -6.76 -9.45
N PHE A 157 2.44 -7.98 -9.10
CA PHE A 157 1.42 -8.68 -9.88
C PHE A 157 0.01 -8.16 -9.55
N CYS A 158 -0.17 -7.60 -8.35
CA CYS A 158 -1.38 -6.92 -7.88
C CYS A 158 -1.02 -5.82 -6.86
N GLY A 159 -1.95 -4.89 -6.64
CA GLY A 159 -1.94 -3.97 -5.52
C GLY A 159 -2.70 -4.52 -4.31
N ALA A 160 -2.55 -3.83 -3.18
CA ALA A 160 -3.31 -4.04 -1.95
C ALA A 160 -3.35 -2.74 -1.13
N SER A 161 -4.20 -2.69 -0.11
CA SER A 161 -4.33 -1.54 0.80
C SER A 161 -4.20 -1.97 2.26
N LEU A 162 -3.34 -1.30 3.02
CA LEU A 162 -3.20 -1.50 4.47
C LEU A 162 -4.42 -0.93 5.20
N VAL A 163 -5.14 -1.78 5.93
CA VAL A 163 -6.37 -1.40 6.66
C VAL A 163 -6.24 -1.52 8.18
N ALA A 164 -5.25 -2.28 8.64
CA ALA A 164 -4.83 -2.41 10.03
C ALA A 164 -3.34 -2.76 10.05
N PRO A 165 -2.62 -2.66 11.18
CA PRO A 165 -1.15 -2.70 11.22
C PRO A 165 -0.51 -3.82 10.41
N ARG A 166 -1.05 -5.05 10.48
CA ARG A 166 -0.56 -6.21 9.73
C ARG A 166 -1.53 -6.77 8.69
N HIS A 167 -2.61 -6.06 8.35
CA HIS A 167 -3.67 -6.57 7.48
C HIS A 167 -3.83 -5.72 6.23
N LEU A 168 -3.73 -6.39 5.08
CA LEU A 168 -3.99 -5.80 3.78
C LEU A 168 -5.32 -6.31 3.23
N VAL A 169 -6.02 -5.47 2.47
CA VAL A 169 -7.14 -5.86 1.62
C VAL A 169 -6.71 -5.79 0.16
N THR A 170 -7.03 -6.83 -0.60
CA THR A 170 -6.77 -6.95 -2.06
C THR A 170 -7.95 -7.65 -2.75
N ALA A 171 -7.86 -7.88 -4.05
CA ALA A 171 -8.85 -8.65 -4.80
C ALA A 171 -8.66 -10.16 -4.58
N ALA A 172 -9.76 -10.91 -4.55
CA ALA A 172 -9.71 -12.37 -4.43
C ALA A 172 -8.99 -13.01 -5.61
N HIS A 173 -9.19 -12.49 -6.83
CA HIS A 173 -8.56 -13.03 -8.03
C HIS A 173 -7.02 -12.91 -8.02
N CYS A 174 -6.46 -11.96 -7.27
CA CYS A 174 -5.01 -11.86 -7.08
C CYS A 174 -4.44 -13.08 -6.37
N ILE A 175 -5.27 -13.76 -5.57
CA ILE A 175 -4.88 -14.90 -4.74
C ILE A 175 -5.40 -16.20 -5.36
N SER A 176 -6.69 -16.29 -5.69
CA SER A 176 -7.30 -17.52 -6.23
C SER A 176 -6.68 -18.00 -7.53
N ASN A 177 -6.11 -17.08 -8.33
CA ASN A 177 -5.46 -17.44 -9.59
C ASN A 177 -4.12 -18.14 -9.41
N LEU A 178 -3.55 -18.14 -8.20
CA LEU A 178 -2.28 -18.83 -7.92
C LEU A 178 -2.49 -20.32 -7.65
N SER A 179 -3.65 -20.72 -7.11
CA SER A 179 -4.02 -22.12 -6.92
C SER A 179 -5.54 -22.29 -6.82
N ALA A 180 -6.07 -23.24 -7.59
CA ALA A 180 -7.48 -23.64 -7.51
C ALA A 180 -7.83 -24.40 -6.22
N GLN A 181 -6.83 -24.80 -5.42
CA GLN A 181 -7.01 -25.56 -4.19
C GLN A 181 -7.24 -24.68 -2.96
N PHE A 182 -7.09 -23.36 -3.10
CA PHE A 182 -7.24 -22.45 -1.97
C PHE A 182 -8.66 -22.46 -1.41
N PRO A 183 -8.83 -22.63 -0.08
CA PRO A 183 -10.14 -22.59 0.53
C PRO A 183 -10.72 -21.18 0.53
N LEU A 184 -12.04 -21.11 0.44
CA LEU A 184 -12.80 -19.86 0.59
C LEU A 184 -13.35 -19.76 2.03
N GLY A 185 -13.49 -18.54 2.55
CA GLY A 185 -14.14 -18.25 3.83
C GLY A 185 -13.31 -18.56 5.08
N ARG A 186 -12.07 -19.02 4.94
CA ARG A 186 -11.19 -19.34 6.06
C ARG A 186 -9.73 -18.98 5.76
N PRO A 187 -8.93 -18.64 6.78
CA PRO A 187 -7.52 -18.36 6.59
C PRO A 187 -6.76 -19.63 6.17
N PHE A 188 -5.78 -19.46 5.31
CA PHE A 188 -4.83 -20.51 4.91
C PHE A 188 -3.43 -19.92 4.73
N ARG A 189 -2.39 -20.75 4.89
CA ARG A 189 -1.00 -20.34 4.66
C ARG A 189 -0.61 -20.67 3.23
N PHE A 190 0.13 -19.78 2.58
CA PHE A 190 0.62 -20.03 1.21
C PHE A 190 1.54 -21.24 1.13
N ALA A 191 2.37 -21.45 2.15
CA ALA A 191 3.32 -22.56 2.24
C ALA A 191 2.66 -23.96 2.18
N ASP A 192 1.37 -24.06 2.51
CA ASP A 192 0.65 -25.34 2.50
C ASP A 192 0.25 -25.77 1.07
N PHE A 193 0.27 -24.86 0.10
CA PHE A 193 -0.26 -25.10 -1.26
C PHE A 193 0.70 -24.68 -2.39
N LEU A 194 1.64 -23.78 -2.13
CA LEU A 194 2.53 -23.22 -3.14
C LEU A 194 4.01 -23.45 -2.79
N PRO A 195 4.87 -23.71 -3.79
CA PRO A 195 6.31 -23.85 -3.58
C PRO A 195 7.04 -22.49 -3.50
N PHE A 196 6.31 -21.38 -3.45
CA PHE A 196 6.86 -20.02 -3.41
C PHE A 196 6.09 -19.14 -2.44
N SER A 197 6.77 -18.13 -1.92
CA SER A 197 6.22 -17.10 -1.03
C SER A 197 5.76 -15.86 -1.80
N ILE A 198 4.83 -15.14 -1.18
CA ILE A 198 4.39 -13.81 -1.61
C ILE A 198 4.86 -12.82 -0.55
N LYS A 199 5.35 -11.67 -1.00
CA LYS A 199 5.69 -10.54 -0.13
C LYS A 199 4.84 -9.33 -0.51
N ALA A 200 4.51 -8.53 0.50
CA ALA A 200 3.95 -7.20 0.33
C ALA A 200 5.05 -6.17 0.51
N ARG A 201 5.13 -5.21 -0.40
CA ARG A 201 5.98 -4.04 -0.29
C ARG A 201 5.14 -2.83 0.09
N LEU A 202 5.49 -2.17 1.19
CA LEU A 202 4.84 -0.94 1.67
C LEU A 202 5.85 0.22 1.67
N GLY A 203 5.36 1.46 1.67
CA GLY A 203 6.20 2.66 1.72
C GLY A 203 7.01 2.95 0.44
N ASP A 204 6.81 2.15 -0.61
CA ASP A 204 7.46 2.30 -1.91
C ASP A 204 6.77 3.40 -2.73
N HIS A 205 7.57 4.26 -3.35
CA HIS A 205 7.19 5.17 -4.41
C HIS A 205 7.90 4.80 -5.71
N SER A 206 9.21 4.50 -5.69
CA SER A 206 10.00 4.18 -6.88
C SER A 206 10.49 2.73 -6.92
N ARG A 207 9.95 1.92 -7.83
CA ARG A 207 10.28 0.48 -7.98
C ARG A 207 11.74 0.17 -8.32
N VAL A 208 12.55 1.17 -8.64
CA VAL A 208 13.95 1.04 -9.03
C VAL A 208 14.92 1.64 -8.01
N ARG A 209 14.42 2.40 -7.03
CA ARG A 209 15.23 2.97 -5.95
C ARG A 209 14.90 2.22 -4.68
N HIS A 210 15.90 1.95 -3.86
CA HIS A 210 15.65 1.49 -2.51
C HIS A 210 15.38 2.71 -1.64
N GLU A 211 14.14 2.88 -1.20
CA GLU A 211 13.74 4.02 -0.36
C GLU A 211 13.83 3.65 1.13
N PRO A 212 14.25 4.56 2.03
CA PRO A 212 14.43 4.24 3.45
C PRO A 212 13.18 3.68 4.14
N TRP A 213 12.01 4.15 3.72
CA TRP A 213 10.71 3.79 4.27
C TRP A 213 10.12 2.53 3.63
N GLN A 214 10.76 2.02 2.57
CA GLN A 214 10.30 0.83 1.86
C GLN A 214 10.52 -0.40 2.74
N VAL A 215 9.48 -1.20 2.94
CA VAL A 215 9.59 -2.47 3.66
C VAL A 215 8.95 -3.61 2.86
N ASP A 216 9.69 -4.71 2.74
CA ASP A 216 9.21 -5.98 2.20
C ASP A 216 8.85 -6.92 3.36
N ILE A 217 7.58 -7.32 3.44
CA ILE A 217 7.09 -8.22 4.50
C ILE A 217 6.43 -9.45 3.87
N PRO A 218 6.82 -10.68 4.26
CA PRO A 218 6.14 -11.89 3.81
C PRO A 218 4.66 -11.89 4.18
N VAL A 219 3.82 -12.40 3.28
CA VAL A 219 2.42 -12.67 3.56
C VAL A 219 2.30 -14.06 4.19
N GLU A 220 1.81 -14.11 5.43
CA GLU A 220 1.70 -15.35 6.21
C GLU A 220 0.44 -16.14 5.86
N THR A 221 -0.72 -15.47 5.88
CA THR A 221 -2.01 -16.08 5.57
C THR A 221 -2.84 -15.22 4.62
N ALA A 222 -3.75 -15.88 3.90
CA ALA A 222 -4.81 -15.22 3.16
C ALA A 222 -6.18 -15.77 3.55
N THR A 223 -7.21 -14.92 3.51
CA THR A 223 -8.62 -15.31 3.61
C THR A 223 -9.34 -14.75 2.39
N ILE A 224 -9.85 -15.63 1.53
CA ILE A 224 -10.65 -15.25 0.37
C ILE A 224 -12.13 -15.23 0.79
N HIS A 225 -12.90 -14.24 0.33
CA HIS A 225 -14.33 -14.14 0.65
C HIS A 225 -15.10 -15.41 0.24
N GLU A 226 -15.92 -15.96 1.13
CA GLU A 226 -16.63 -17.25 0.94
C GLU A 226 -17.57 -17.28 -0.27
N ARG A 227 -18.16 -16.13 -0.60
CA ARG A 227 -19.04 -15.94 -1.76
C ARG A 227 -18.32 -15.69 -3.09
N TYR A 228 -16.99 -15.51 -3.08
CA TYR A 228 -16.23 -15.33 -4.31
C TYR A 228 -16.32 -16.60 -5.17
N ARG A 229 -16.39 -16.43 -6.49
CA ARG A 229 -16.45 -17.54 -7.44
C ARG A 229 -15.26 -17.48 -8.39
N PRO A 230 -14.20 -18.29 -8.17
CA PRO A 230 -13.02 -18.31 -9.03
C PRO A 230 -13.33 -18.62 -10.50
N ASP A 231 -14.36 -19.43 -10.77
CA ASP A 231 -14.83 -19.76 -12.11
C ASP A 231 -15.63 -18.62 -12.77
N LYS A 232 -16.12 -17.68 -11.98
CA LYS A 232 -17.02 -16.58 -12.40
C LYS A 232 -16.71 -15.28 -11.63
N PRO A 233 -15.51 -14.69 -11.82
CA PRO A 233 -15.03 -13.55 -11.01
C PRO A 233 -15.94 -12.32 -11.07
N HIS A 234 -16.70 -12.14 -12.16
CA HIS A 234 -17.66 -11.04 -12.32
C HIS A 234 -18.94 -11.20 -11.48
N TYR A 235 -19.11 -12.28 -10.71
CA TYR A 235 -20.22 -12.46 -9.76
C TYR A 235 -19.95 -11.79 -8.40
N GLY A 236 -18.90 -10.98 -8.32
CA GLY A 236 -18.61 -10.12 -7.18
C GLY A 236 -17.97 -10.85 -6.01
N TYR A 237 -17.93 -10.15 -4.88
CA TYR A 237 -17.17 -10.55 -3.69
C TYR A 237 -15.69 -10.82 -4.02
N ASP A 238 -15.16 -10.12 -5.02
CA ASP A 238 -13.75 -10.22 -5.42
C ASP A 238 -12.89 -9.42 -4.43
N VAL A 239 -12.72 -9.99 -3.24
CA VAL A 239 -11.99 -9.40 -2.11
C VAL A 239 -11.32 -10.51 -1.29
N ALA A 240 -10.11 -10.23 -0.83
CA ALA A 240 -9.37 -11.08 0.09
C ALA A 240 -8.64 -10.22 1.13
N ILE A 241 -8.43 -10.80 2.31
CA ILE A 241 -7.58 -10.24 3.36
C ILE A 241 -6.26 -11.00 3.37
N LEU A 242 -5.16 -10.27 3.46
CA LEU A 242 -3.83 -10.82 3.66
C LEU A 242 -3.32 -10.41 5.03
N THR A 243 -2.76 -11.36 5.77
CA THR A 243 -2.09 -11.10 7.06
C THR A 243 -0.59 -11.20 6.84
N LEU A 244 0.12 -10.14 7.21
CA LEU A 244 1.57 -10.05 7.13
C LEU A 244 2.21 -10.82 8.31
N ALA A 245 3.34 -11.46 8.05
CA ALA A 245 4.10 -12.21 9.07
C ALA A 245 4.58 -11.31 10.22
N ASN A 246 4.79 -10.02 9.96
CA ASN A 246 5.12 -9.01 10.96
C ASN A 246 4.33 -7.72 10.67
N SER A 247 4.11 -6.91 11.70
CA SER A 247 3.58 -5.56 11.50
C SER A 247 4.69 -4.64 10.97
N PRO A 248 4.50 -3.88 9.88
CA PRO A 248 5.33 -2.73 9.58
C PRO A 248 5.29 -1.72 10.73
N TYR A 249 6.35 -0.91 10.81
CA TYR A 249 6.33 0.31 11.60
C TYR A 249 5.45 1.34 10.90
N LEU A 250 4.44 1.83 11.61
CA LEU A 250 3.60 2.93 11.14
C LEU A 250 4.41 4.23 11.13
N SER A 251 4.26 5.00 10.06
CA SER A 251 4.95 6.26 9.81
C SER A 251 4.11 7.11 8.85
N GLN A 252 4.59 8.30 8.48
CA GLN A 252 3.94 9.08 7.42
C GLN A 252 3.89 8.36 6.07
N ALA A 253 4.84 7.43 5.82
CA ALA A 253 4.92 6.66 4.58
C ALA A 253 4.19 5.32 4.63
N ILE A 254 3.89 4.81 5.83
CA ILE A 254 3.15 3.56 6.03
C ILE A 254 2.08 3.78 7.10
N TYR A 255 0.82 3.88 6.69
CA TYR A 255 -0.29 4.11 7.62
C TYR A 255 -1.58 3.52 7.07
N PRO A 256 -2.44 2.89 7.90
CA PRO A 256 -3.68 2.30 7.40
C PRO A 256 -4.69 3.33 6.89
N VAL A 257 -5.42 2.95 5.84
CA VAL A 257 -6.62 3.66 5.37
C VAL A 257 -7.85 3.23 6.18
N CYS A 258 -8.85 4.10 6.29
CA CYS A 258 -10.07 3.74 6.97
C CYS A 258 -10.90 2.75 6.17
N VAL A 259 -11.45 1.74 6.85
CA VAL A 259 -12.49 0.89 6.29
C VAL A 259 -13.84 1.55 6.58
N PRO A 260 -14.67 1.82 5.56
CA PRO A 260 -16.00 2.39 5.77
C PRO A 260 -16.90 1.43 6.54
N THR A 261 -17.83 1.97 7.32
CA THR A 261 -18.91 1.18 7.94
C THR A 261 -19.87 0.67 6.86
N PHE A 262 -20.61 -0.40 7.19
CA PHE A 262 -21.69 -0.90 6.34
C PHE A 262 -22.66 0.24 5.95
N ASN A 263 -23.06 0.27 4.67
CA ASN A 263 -23.92 1.30 4.08
C ASN A 263 -23.36 2.74 4.10
N THR A 264 -22.04 2.92 4.19
CA THR A 264 -21.45 4.23 3.88
C THR A 264 -21.71 4.55 2.41
N GLU A 265 -22.60 5.49 2.14
CA GLU A 265 -22.96 5.93 0.80
C GLU A 265 -22.35 7.29 0.50
N LEU A 266 -21.58 7.34 -0.60
CA LEU A 266 -21.08 8.58 -1.16
C LEU A 266 -21.90 8.97 -2.40
N PRO A 267 -22.18 10.28 -2.61
CA PRO A 267 -22.89 10.74 -3.79
C PRO A 267 -22.22 10.33 -5.10
N GLN A 268 -23.01 10.20 -6.16
CA GLN A 268 -22.48 10.04 -7.52
C GLN A 268 -21.65 11.27 -7.90
N GLY A 269 -20.61 11.08 -8.70
CA GLY A 269 -19.69 12.15 -9.08
C GLY A 269 -18.66 12.52 -8.01
N THR A 270 -18.75 11.96 -6.79
CA THR A 270 -17.73 12.08 -5.74
C THR A 270 -16.36 11.77 -6.32
N LYS A 271 -15.41 12.68 -6.06
CA LYS A 271 -14.01 12.54 -6.48
C LYS A 271 -13.32 11.53 -5.56
N CYS A 272 -12.75 10.52 -6.18
CA CYS A 272 -11.95 9.49 -5.54
C CYS A 272 -10.61 9.38 -6.28
N TYR A 273 -9.70 8.59 -5.75
CA TYR A 273 -8.38 8.38 -6.33
C TYR A 273 -8.07 6.89 -6.36
N ALA A 274 -7.45 6.46 -7.45
CA ALA A 274 -6.74 5.19 -7.50
C ALA A 274 -5.24 5.49 -7.56
N ALA A 275 -4.43 4.66 -6.91
CA ALA A 275 -2.98 4.76 -6.94
C ALA A 275 -2.34 3.38 -7.13
N GLY A 276 -1.32 3.30 -7.97
CA GLY A 276 -0.69 2.02 -8.32
C GLY A 276 0.45 2.14 -9.33
N TRP A 277 1.04 0.98 -9.65
CA TRP A 277 2.09 0.81 -10.66
C TRP A 277 1.61 0.01 -11.88
N GLY A 278 0.30 0.02 -12.13
CA GLY A 278 -0.31 -0.61 -13.29
C GLY A 278 0.07 0.07 -14.61
N ASN A 279 -0.29 -0.60 -15.71
CA ASN A 279 0.02 -0.14 -17.05
C ASN A 279 -0.65 1.20 -17.34
N THR A 280 0.13 2.16 -17.86
CA THR A 280 -0.39 3.48 -18.27
C THR A 280 -1.07 3.48 -19.63
N ARG A 281 -1.05 2.34 -20.34
CA ARG A 281 -1.62 2.20 -21.68
C ARG A 281 -2.40 0.89 -21.81
N PRO A 282 -3.52 0.87 -22.55
CA PRO A 282 -4.22 -0.37 -22.87
C PRO A 282 -3.26 -1.36 -23.55
N VAL A 283 -3.17 -2.57 -23.02
CA VAL A 283 -2.42 -3.65 -23.68
C VAL A 283 -3.25 -4.13 -24.86
N VAL A 284 -3.12 -3.48 -26.02
CA VAL A 284 -3.72 -3.95 -27.25
C VAL A 284 -2.95 -5.21 -27.68
N LYS A 285 -3.56 -6.38 -27.49
CA LYS A 285 -3.05 -7.65 -28.04
C LYS A 285 -3.25 -7.65 -29.56
N LYS A 286 -2.41 -6.93 -30.32
CA LYS A 286 -2.28 -7.20 -31.76
C LYS A 286 -1.46 -8.49 -31.93
N LYS A 287 -1.98 -9.48 -32.68
CA LYS A 287 -1.21 -10.68 -33.07
C LYS A 287 0.13 -10.22 -33.68
N GLY A 288 1.25 -10.67 -33.10
CA GLY A 288 2.60 -10.36 -33.57
C GLY A 288 3.23 -9.07 -33.04
N SER A 289 2.52 -8.22 -32.27
CA SER A 289 3.11 -7.02 -31.68
C SER A 289 3.52 -7.25 -30.22
N ARG A 290 4.81 -7.14 -29.92
CA ARG A 290 5.29 -6.93 -28.54
C ARG A 290 4.96 -5.49 -28.15
N THR A 291 3.73 -5.21 -27.77
CA THR A 291 3.41 -3.93 -27.11
C THR A 291 4.18 -3.89 -25.79
N ALA A 292 5.13 -2.96 -25.69
CA ALA A 292 5.92 -2.76 -24.48
C ALA A 292 4.97 -2.43 -23.33
N ARG A 293 4.98 -3.25 -22.27
CA ARG A 293 4.33 -2.90 -21.00
C ARG A 293 4.95 -1.60 -20.50
N SER A 294 4.20 -0.51 -20.55
CA SER A 294 4.61 0.76 -19.95
C SER A 294 4.24 0.71 -18.48
N ASN A 295 5.03 -0.05 -17.71
CA ASN A 295 4.91 -0.09 -16.27
C ASN A 295 5.64 1.14 -15.69
N PRO A 296 4.95 2.07 -15.02
CA PRO A 296 5.57 3.27 -14.48
C PRO A 296 6.57 2.89 -13.39
N LEU A 297 7.75 3.52 -13.40
CA LEU A 297 8.78 3.26 -12.38
C LEU A 297 8.36 3.82 -11.02
N ASN A 298 7.64 4.95 -11.04
CA ASN A 298 7.14 5.61 -9.85
C ASN A 298 5.63 5.35 -9.67
N LEU A 299 5.16 5.45 -8.44
CA LEU A 299 3.75 5.31 -8.10
C LEU A 299 2.95 6.41 -8.78
N LEU A 300 1.90 6.03 -9.51
CA LEU A 300 0.97 6.98 -10.12
C LEU A 300 -0.30 7.09 -9.30
N GLU A 301 -0.96 8.24 -9.43
CA GLU A 301 -2.32 8.47 -8.96
C GLU A 301 -3.21 9.00 -10.09
N VAL A 302 -4.50 8.69 -10.03
CA VAL A 302 -5.50 9.21 -10.96
C VAL A 302 -6.76 9.59 -10.19
N ASP A 303 -7.29 10.79 -10.44
CA ASP A 303 -8.59 11.17 -9.92
C ASP A 303 -9.71 10.55 -10.78
N LEU A 304 -10.62 9.87 -10.11
CA LEU A 304 -11.76 9.17 -10.70
C LEU A 304 -13.05 9.70 -10.08
N ARG A 305 -14.16 9.58 -10.80
CA ARG A 305 -15.49 9.92 -10.27
C ARG A 305 -16.33 8.67 -10.09
N LEU A 306 -17.04 8.58 -8.97
CA LEU A 306 -18.06 7.54 -8.79
C LEU A 306 -19.13 7.66 -9.87
N ALA A 307 -19.33 6.59 -10.63
CA ALA A 307 -20.36 6.49 -11.64
C ALA A 307 -21.63 5.87 -11.04
N SER A 308 -22.79 6.25 -11.59
CA SER A 308 -24.05 5.63 -11.21
C SER A 308 -24.08 4.16 -11.63
N PHE A 309 -24.71 3.31 -10.80
CA PHE A 309 -24.90 1.90 -11.12
C PHE A 309 -25.64 1.71 -12.44
N ALA A 310 -26.65 2.55 -12.71
CA ALA A 310 -27.42 2.54 -13.95
C ALA A 310 -26.53 2.82 -15.17
N LYS A 311 -25.69 3.87 -15.10
CA LYS A 311 -24.77 4.23 -16.19
C LYS A 311 -23.76 3.10 -16.44
N CYS A 312 -23.23 2.49 -15.38
CA CYS A 312 -22.27 1.41 -15.49
C CYS A 312 -22.89 0.13 -16.09
N SER A 313 -24.13 -0.17 -15.74
CA SER A 313 -24.89 -1.32 -16.25
C SER A 313 -25.18 -1.27 -17.76
N LEU A 314 -25.02 -0.10 -18.40
CA LEU A 314 -25.20 0.04 -19.85
C LEU A 314 -24.10 -0.64 -20.68
N TYR A 315 -22.90 -0.82 -20.11
CA TYR A 315 -21.74 -1.39 -20.81
C TYR A 315 -21.02 -2.48 -20.02
N ILE A 316 -21.37 -2.68 -18.75
CA ILE A 316 -20.95 -3.83 -17.94
C ILE A 316 -22.15 -4.73 -17.67
N ASN A 317 -22.09 -5.96 -18.19
CA ASN A 317 -23.09 -6.97 -17.89
C ASN A 317 -22.88 -7.56 -16.48
N ARG A 318 -23.99 -7.94 -15.81
CA ARG A 318 -24.00 -8.68 -14.53
C ARG A 318 -23.42 -7.91 -13.33
N LEU A 319 -23.58 -6.59 -13.30
CA LEU A 319 -23.31 -5.82 -12.08
C LEU A 319 -24.28 -6.21 -10.96
N ILE A 320 -23.78 -6.23 -9.72
CA ILE A 320 -24.54 -6.59 -8.52
C ILE A 320 -24.60 -5.35 -7.63
N LYS A 321 -25.80 -4.81 -7.43
CA LYS A 321 -26.01 -3.64 -6.58
C LYS A 321 -25.57 -3.94 -5.14
N GLY A 322 -24.87 -3.00 -4.50
CA GLY A 322 -24.32 -3.16 -3.15
C GLY A 322 -22.99 -3.92 -3.10
N VAL A 323 -22.69 -4.78 -4.08
CA VAL A 323 -21.41 -5.53 -4.15
C VAL A 323 -20.43 -4.89 -5.12
N HIS A 324 -20.91 -4.23 -6.18
CA HIS A 324 -20.08 -3.53 -7.14
C HIS A 324 -20.32 -2.02 -7.06
N ILE A 325 -19.23 -1.28 -7.22
CA ILE A 325 -19.24 0.16 -7.53
C ILE A 325 -18.44 0.40 -8.81
N CYS A 326 -18.73 1.50 -9.48
CA CYS A 326 -17.98 1.88 -10.68
C CYS A 326 -17.37 3.27 -10.48
N ALA A 327 -16.13 3.43 -10.94
CA ALA A 327 -15.45 4.72 -10.92
C ALA A 327 -14.61 4.90 -12.17
N GLY A 328 -14.64 6.11 -12.73
CA GLY A 328 -13.87 6.47 -13.92
C GLY A 328 -14.66 7.31 -14.91
N GLU A 329 -13.92 7.93 -15.81
CA GLU A 329 -14.42 8.79 -16.88
C GLU A 329 -13.67 8.44 -18.18
N PRO A 330 -14.22 8.75 -19.37
CA PRO A 330 -13.47 8.59 -20.61
C PRO A 330 -12.10 9.28 -20.49
N GLY A 331 -11.02 8.51 -20.69
CA GLY A 331 -9.63 8.97 -20.56
C GLY A 331 -8.99 8.89 -19.18
N LYS A 332 -9.73 8.48 -18.13
CA LYS A 332 -9.21 8.25 -16.78
C LYS A 332 -9.73 6.94 -16.19
N ASP A 333 -8.84 6.00 -15.95
CA ASP A 333 -9.22 4.65 -15.54
C ASP A 333 -8.06 3.92 -14.85
N THR A 334 -8.39 2.90 -14.05
CA THR A 334 -7.43 1.89 -13.59
C THR A 334 -7.18 0.87 -14.68
N CYS A 335 -5.97 0.30 -14.77
CA CYS A 335 -5.68 -0.65 -15.83
C CYS A 335 -4.92 -1.89 -15.34
N THR A 336 -4.50 -2.75 -16.28
CA THR A 336 -3.80 -4.00 -15.97
C THR A 336 -2.59 -3.73 -15.07
N GLY A 337 -2.55 -4.37 -13.90
CA GLY A 337 -1.49 -4.17 -12.90
C GLY A 337 -1.91 -3.31 -11.69
N ASP A 338 -3.08 -2.66 -11.75
CA ASP A 338 -3.73 -2.03 -10.58
C ASP A 338 -4.75 -2.95 -9.90
N SER A 339 -4.91 -4.19 -10.40
CA SER A 339 -5.77 -5.23 -9.82
C SER A 339 -5.52 -5.39 -8.33
N GLY A 340 -6.58 -5.40 -7.52
CA GLY A 340 -6.48 -5.47 -6.06
C GLY A 340 -6.08 -4.17 -5.36
N GLY A 341 -5.67 -3.14 -6.10
CA GLY A 341 -5.45 -1.79 -5.57
C GLY A 341 -6.74 -1.13 -5.07
N GLY A 342 -6.59 -0.13 -4.21
CA GLY A 342 -7.73 0.57 -3.61
C GLY A 342 -8.27 1.73 -4.45
N LEU A 343 -9.58 1.94 -4.35
CA LEU A 343 -10.25 3.19 -4.71
C LEU A 343 -10.49 3.99 -3.43
N PHE A 344 -9.81 5.11 -3.29
CA PHE A 344 -9.81 5.93 -2.09
C PHE A 344 -10.71 7.15 -2.26
N CYS A 345 -11.70 7.30 -1.39
CA CYS A 345 -12.61 8.44 -1.41
C CYS A 345 -12.55 9.16 -0.06
N GLN A 346 -12.69 10.48 -0.06
CA GLN A 346 -12.68 11.25 1.18
C GLN A 346 -14.06 11.23 1.82
N ASN A 347 -14.12 10.95 3.12
CA ASN A 347 -15.35 11.07 3.90
C ASN A 347 -15.68 12.55 4.11
N PRO A 348 -16.83 13.05 3.61
CA PRO A 348 -17.19 14.46 3.77
C PRO A 348 -17.43 14.86 5.23
N ALA A 349 -17.74 13.92 6.12
CA ALA A 349 -18.06 14.22 7.51
C ALA A 349 -16.84 14.54 8.38
N ASN A 350 -15.68 13.94 8.08
CA ASN A 350 -14.48 14.07 8.91
C ASN A 350 -13.18 14.26 8.12
N GLY A 351 -13.25 14.30 6.79
CA GLY A 351 -12.09 14.51 5.91
C GLY A 351 -11.14 13.31 5.80
N ARG A 352 -11.39 12.18 6.47
CA ARG A 352 -10.53 10.98 6.39
C ARG A 352 -10.70 10.25 5.06
N TRP A 353 -9.62 9.63 4.58
CA TRP A 353 -9.66 8.78 3.40
C TRP A 353 -10.18 7.38 3.72
N LEU A 354 -11.14 6.93 2.92
CA LEU A 354 -11.77 5.62 3.00
C LEU A 354 -11.28 4.73 1.86
N LEU A 355 -11.01 3.45 2.14
CA LEU A 355 -10.96 2.42 1.12
C LEU A 355 -12.41 2.11 0.69
N TYR A 356 -12.87 2.77 -0.36
CA TYR A 356 -14.25 2.68 -0.81
C TYR A 356 -14.48 1.52 -1.79
N GLY A 357 -13.44 1.13 -2.53
CA GLY A 357 -13.48 0.00 -3.46
C GLY A 357 -12.14 -0.72 -3.60
N VAL A 358 -12.19 -1.93 -4.15
CA VAL A 358 -11.00 -2.71 -4.56
C VAL A 358 -11.11 -3.01 -6.06
N THR A 359 -10.07 -2.68 -6.82
CA THR A 359 -10.03 -2.83 -8.29
C THR A 359 -10.22 -4.30 -8.67
N SER A 360 -11.30 -4.61 -9.39
CA SER A 360 -11.70 -5.98 -9.71
C SER A 360 -11.59 -6.27 -11.21
N PHE A 361 -12.42 -5.63 -12.04
CA PHE A 361 -12.42 -5.83 -13.49
C PHE A 361 -12.85 -4.57 -14.25
N GLY A 362 -12.57 -4.54 -15.55
CA GLY A 362 -12.90 -3.41 -16.43
C GLY A 362 -13.74 -3.83 -17.63
N SER A 363 -14.04 -2.86 -18.49
CA SER A 363 -14.76 -3.10 -19.75
C SER A 363 -13.95 -3.98 -20.71
N ALA A 364 -14.65 -4.82 -21.48
CA ALA A 364 -14.05 -5.59 -22.57
C ALA A 364 -13.44 -4.70 -23.68
N ARG A 365 -13.78 -3.40 -23.74
CA ARG A 365 -13.16 -2.44 -24.67
C ARG A 365 -11.78 -1.95 -24.21
N GLY A 366 -11.33 -2.37 -23.03
CA GLY A 366 -10.07 -1.93 -22.44
C GLY A 366 -10.22 -0.66 -21.60
N CYS A 367 -9.15 -0.32 -20.90
CA CYS A 367 -9.09 0.77 -19.93
C CYS A 367 -9.28 2.13 -20.60
N GLY A 368 -9.91 3.09 -19.91
CA GLY A 368 -10.04 4.48 -20.36
C GLY A 368 -11.22 4.73 -21.30
N HIS A 369 -11.93 3.70 -21.73
CA HIS A 369 -13.16 3.85 -22.52
C HIS A 369 -14.40 4.06 -21.66
N TYR A 370 -14.45 3.40 -20.50
CA TYR A 370 -15.57 3.40 -19.58
C TYR A 370 -15.07 3.32 -18.13
N ALA A 371 -15.96 3.49 -17.15
CA ALA A 371 -15.59 3.30 -15.75
C ALA A 371 -15.22 1.83 -15.48
N SER A 372 -14.20 1.63 -14.65
CA SER A 372 -13.86 0.31 -14.11
C SER A 372 -14.78 -0.09 -12.96
N VAL A 373 -14.83 -1.39 -12.70
CA VAL A 373 -15.64 -2.00 -11.64
C VAL A 373 -14.75 -2.39 -10.47
N TYR A 374 -15.21 -2.03 -9.29
CA TYR A 374 -14.56 -2.30 -8.02
C TYR A 374 -15.50 -3.12 -7.14
N THR A 375 -14.95 -4.00 -6.31
CA THR A 375 -15.70 -4.58 -5.20
C THR A 375 -16.00 -3.47 -4.18
N SER A 376 -17.27 -3.31 -3.84
CA SER A 376 -17.80 -2.33 -2.89
C SER A 376 -17.38 -2.67 -1.48
N ILE A 377 -16.48 -1.88 -0.89
CA ILE A 377 -16.01 -2.11 0.47
C ILE A 377 -17.08 -1.82 1.52
N PRO A 378 -17.92 -0.79 1.42
CA PRO A 378 -19.10 -0.67 2.28
C PRO A 378 -20.01 -1.92 2.23
N GLY A 379 -20.12 -2.56 1.06
CA GLY A 379 -20.93 -3.77 0.87
C GLY A 379 -20.36 -5.02 1.52
N VAL A 380 -19.03 -5.12 1.65
CA VAL A 380 -18.33 -6.25 2.30
C VAL A 380 -17.71 -5.87 3.66
N SER A 381 -18.01 -4.68 4.18
CA SER A 381 -17.40 -4.12 5.39
C SER A 381 -17.54 -5.07 6.59
N LYS A 382 -18.75 -5.60 6.81
CA LYS A 382 -19.00 -6.60 7.87
C LYS A 382 -18.09 -7.83 7.75
N TRP A 383 -17.87 -8.32 6.53
CA TRP A 383 -16.97 -9.45 6.29
C TRP A 383 -15.52 -9.08 6.62
N ILE A 384 -15.08 -7.87 6.26
CA ILE A 384 -13.73 -7.39 6.57
C ILE A 384 -13.53 -7.31 8.08
N HIS A 385 -14.44 -6.65 8.81
CA HIS A 385 -14.36 -6.53 10.27
C HIS A 385 -14.33 -7.88 10.99
N ASN A 386 -15.02 -8.90 10.49
CA ASN A 386 -15.04 -10.23 11.10
C ASN A 386 -13.75 -11.04 10.89
N ASN A 387 -12.97 -10.72 9.85
CA ASN A 387 -11.82 -11.49 9.41
C ASN A 387 -10.47 -10.78 9.61
N VAL A 388 -10.47 -9.49 9.96
CA VAL A 388 -9.27 -8.76 10.40
C VAL A 388 -9.15 -8.89 11.93
N ARG A 389 -8.19 -9.70 12.39
CA ARG A 389 -8.03 -10.09 13.81
C ARG A 389 -6.62 -9.91 14.34
#